data_AF-A0A829WA85-F1
#
_entry.id   AF-A0A829WA85-F1
#
_cell.length_a   1.000
_cell.length_b   1.000
_cell.length_c   1.000
_cell.angle_alpha   90.00
_cell.angle_beta   90.00
_cell.angle_gamma   90.00
#
_symmetry.space_group_name_H-M   'P 1'
#
loop_
_entity.id
_entity.type
_entity.pdbx_description
1 polymer ?
#
loop_
_entity_poly.entity_id
_entity_poly.type
_entity_poly.pdbx_seq_one_letter_code
_entity_poly.pdbx_strand_id
1 'polypeptide(L)'
;MKGTDKILKQHVPYYSQMKKALPALPREKKTKPRKKKEYRLTSWSQNGSKAVLREGVSVNQAARKLYAYEETGLTPQEVLNLMERERNLTIRVEKLEGWE
;
A
#
# COMPACT_ATOMS: atom_id res chain seq x y z
N MET A 1 -7.55 0.42 29.11
CA MET A 1 -6.38 0.19 29.98
C MET A 1 -6.02 1.34 30.93
N LYS A 2 -6.36 2.62 30.67
CA LYS A 2 -5.97 3.73 31.58
C LYS A 2 -6.70 3.72 32.94
N GLY A 3 -7.94 3.23 33.00
CA GLY A 3 -8.73 3.19 34.24
C GLY A 3 -8.23 2.17 35.26
N THR A 4 -7.88 0.97 34.82
CA THR A 4 -7.38 -0.13 35.67
C THR A 4 -6.03 0.20 36.30
N ASP A 5 -5.16 0.88 35.55
CA ASP A 5 -3.85 1.36 36.00
C ASP A 5 -3.93 2.32 37.20
N LYS A 6 -4.96 3.19 37.22
CA LYS A 6 -5.17 4.17 38.29
C LYS A 6 -5.61 3.50 39.58
N ILE A 7 -6.48 2.49 39.48
CA ILE A 7 -6.97 1.69 40.60
C ILE A 7 -5.82 0.87 41.21
N LEU A 8 -5.03 0.20 40.37
CA LEU A 8 -3.88 -0.59 40.82
C LEU A 8 -2.83 0.26 41.54
N LYS A 9 -2.59 1.49 41.07
CA LYS A 9 -1.68 2.43 41.76
C LYS A 9 -2.16 2.82 43.16
N GLN A 10 -3.47 2.82 43.43
CA GLN A 10 -4.02 3.17 44.74
C GLN A 10 -3.98 2.00 45.73
N HIS A 11 -4.18 0.77 45.25
CA HIS A 11 -4.32 -0.40 46.13
C HIS A 11 -3.07 -1.28 46.24
N VAL A 12 -2.11 -1.17 45.32
CA VAL A 12 -0.92 -2.03 45.29
C VAL A 12 0.32 -1.21 45.68
N PRO A 13 0.94 -1.48 46.85
CA PRO A 13 2.21 -0.88 47.23
C PRO A 13 3.28 -1.14 46.17
N TYR A 14 4.11 -0.14 45.87
CA TYR A 14 5.19 -0.24 44.87
C TYR A 14 4.78 -0.54 43.42
N TYR A 15 3.48 -0.48 43.07
CA TYR A 15 2.98 -0.72 41.70
C TYR A 15 3.68 0.13 40.63
N SER A 16 3.99 1.38 40.95
CA SER A 16 4.68 2.28 40.02
C SER A 16 6.11 1.83 39.69
N GLN A 17 6.76 1.11 40.60
CA GLN A 17 8.11 0.56 40.36
C GLN A 17 8.03 -0.75 39.58
N MET A 18 7.12 -1.65 39.96
CA MET A 18 6.88 -2.90 39.22
C MET A 18 6.52 -2.65 37.75
N LYS A 19 5.67 -1.65 37.49
CA LYS A 19 5.31 -1.25 36.12
C LYS A 19 6.48 -0.74 35.29
N LYS A 20 7.45 -0.07 35.92
CA LYS A 20 8.67 0.42 35.24
C LYS A 20 9.66 -0.71 34.96
N ALA A 21 9.66 -1.74 35.81
CA ALA A 21 10.52 -2.92 35.67
C ALA A 21 9.97 -3.94 34.66
N LEU A 22 8.68 -3.87 34.34
CA LEU A 22 8.08 -4.70 33.29
C LEU A 22 8.69 -4.35 31.92
N PRO A 23 9.22 -5.34 31.17
CA PRO A 23 9.71 -5.10 29.82
C PRO A 23 8.58 -4.51 28.99
N ALA A 24 8.88 -3.41 28.29
CA ALA A 24 7.89 -2.78 27.42
C ALA A 24 7.38 -3.83 26.43
N LEU A 25 6.10 -4.18 26.54
CA LEU A 25 5.42 -5.02 25.55
C LEU A 25 5.75 -4.41 24.18
N PRO A 26 6.25 -5.20 23.20
CA PRO A 26 6.59 -4.66 21.90
C PRO A 26 5.33 -3.97 21.38
N ARG A 27 5.37 -2.63 21.33
CA ARG A 27 4.36 -1.86 20.64
C ARG A 27 4.41 -2.37 19.22
N GLU A 28 3.40 -3.14 18.83
CA GLU A 28 3.10 -3.40 17.44
C GLU A 28 3.04 -2.02 16.78
N LYS A 29 4.14 -1.66 16.10
CA LYS A 29 4.17 -0.50 15.24
C LYS A 29 3.17 -0.86 14.17
N LYS A 30 1.94 -0.36 14.30
CA LYS A 30 0.97 -0.34 13.20
C LYS A 30 1.62 0.46 12.09
N THR A 31 2.41 -0.22 11.25
CA THR A 31 2.89 0.29 9.98
C THR A 31 1.64 0.58 9.18
N LYS A 32 1.23 1.86 9.16
CA LYS A 32 0.20 2.31 8.23
C LYS A 32 0.61 1.79 6.85
N PRO A 33 -0.30 1.14 6.09
CA PRO A 33 0.04 0.67 4.76
C PRO A 33 0.58 1.86 3.98
N ARG A 34 1.86 1.77 3.60
CA ARG A 34 2.54 2.82 2.84
C ARG A 34 1.75 2.93 1.54
N LYS A 35 1.00 4.03 1.36
CA LYS A 35 0.17 4.23 0.16
C LYS A 35 1.05 3.91 -1.05
N LYS A 36 0.68 2.88 -1.82
CA LYS A 36 1.41 2.49 -3.04
C LYS A 36 1.47 3.74 -3.90
N LYS A 37 2.68 4.27 -4.12
CA LYS A 37 2.86 5.44 -4.99
C LYS A 37 2.42 5.00 -6.38
N GLU A 38 1.45 5.71 -6.95
CA GLU A 38 1.02 5.44 -8.31
C GLU A 38 2.16 5.80 -9.27
N TYR A 39 2.71 4.81 -9.97
CA TYR A 39 3.78 4.97 -10.98
C TYR A 39 3.26 5.54 -12.32
N ARG A 40 2.13 6.24 -12.30
CA ARG A 40 1.52 6.83 -13.50
C ARG A 40 2.22 8.14 -13.83
N LEU A 41 2.74 8.21 -15.06
CA LEU A 41 3.38 9.42 -15.59
C LEU A 41 2.35 10.50 -15.98
N THR A 42 1.08 10.13 -16.08
CA THR A 42 -0.04 11.01 -16.43
C THR A 42 -1.00 11.19 -15.26
N SER A 43 -1.69 12.31 -15.27
CA SER A 43 -2.84 12.64 -14.42
C SER A 43 -3.97 13.21 -15.29
N TRP A 44 -5.20 13.11 -14.82
CA TRP A 44 -6.29 13.86 -15.42
C TRP A 44 -6.11 15.35 -15.12
N SER A 45 -6.35 16.21 -16.12
CA SER A 45 -6.35 17.66 -15.90
C SER A 45 -7.41 18.04 -14.86
N GLN A 46 -7.24 19.18 -14.17
CA GLN A 46 -8.24 19.67 -13.20
C GLN A 46 -9.63 19.84 -13.84
N ASN A 47 -9.68 20.06 -15.16
CA ASN A 47 -10.91 20.20 -15.93
C ASN A 47 -11.40 18.87 -16.55
N GLY A 48 -10.80 17.73 -16.17
CA GLY A 48 -11.29 16.37 -16.39
C GLY A 48 -11.32 15.86 -17.83
N SER A 49 -10.99 16.69 -18.83
CA SER A 49 -11.22 16.35 -20.24
C SER A 49 -10.03 15.73 -20.96
N LYS A 50 -8.81 15.83 -20.40
CA LYS A 50 -7.57 15.35 -21.05
C LYS A 50 -6.60 14.76 -20.05
N ALA A 51 -5.89 13.72 -20.47
CA ALA A 51 -4.73 13.19 -19.76
C ALA A 51 -3.51 14.09 -20.02
N VAL A 52 -2.89 14.58 -18.95
CA VAL A 52 -1.71 15.46 -18.98
C VAL A 52 -0.57 14.80 -18.21
N LEU A 53 0.68 15.13 -18.53
CA LEU A 53 1.84 14.69 -17.74
C LEU A 53 1.76 15.24 -16.32
N ARG A 54 2.18 14.44 -15.33
CA ARG A 54 2.26 14.91 -13.94
C ARG A 54 3.36 15.95 -13.78
N GLU A 55 3.17 16.83 -12.79
CA GLU A 55 4.19 17.80 -12.39
C GLU A 55 5.49 17.08 -12.00
N GLY A 56 6.62 17.53 -12.56
CA GLY A 56 7.94 16.92 -12.37
C GLY A 56 8.27 15.75 -13.32
N VAL A 57 7.37 15.33 -14.21
CA VAL A 57 7.65 14.33 -15.25
C VAL A 57 8.15 15.03 -16.51
N SER A 58 9.32 14.62 -17.02
CA SER A 58 9.84 15.15 -18.28
C SER A 58 9.21 14.46 -19.49
N VAL A 59 9.14 15.19 -20.62
CA VAL A 59 8.67 14.64 -21.90
C VAL A 59 9.51 13.43 -22.32
N ASN A 60 10.84 13.48 -22.11
CA ASN A 60 11.74 12.38 -22.42
C ASN A 60 11.43 11.11 -21.60
N GLN A 61 11.03 11.26 -20.34
CA GLN A 61 10.61 10.13 -19.51
C GLN A 61 9.31 9.50 -20.02
N ALA A 62 8.35 10.34 -20.44
CA ALA A 62 7.11 9.87 -21.06
C ALA A 62 7.37 9.15 -22.40
N ALA A 63 8.22 9.72 -23.26
CA ALA A 63 8.60 9.16 -24.55
C ALA A 63 9.29 7.80 -24.39
N ARG A 64 10.25 7.66 -23.44
CA ARG A 64 10.88 6.36 -23.15
C ARG A 64 9.87 5.31 -22.71
N LYS A 65 8.88 5.69 -21.92
CA LYS A 65 7.85 4.75 -21.46
C LYS A 65 6.90 4.35 -22.60
N LEU A 66 6.53 5.29 -23.47
CA LEU A 66 5.75 4.99 -24.68
C LEU A 66 6.52 4.06 -25.61
N TYR A 67 7.79 4.36 -25.87
CA TYR A 67 8.67 3.51 -26.66
C TYR A 67 8.78 2.09 -26.07
N ALA A 68 8.97 1.96 -24.76
CA ALA A 68 8.99 0.66 -24.10
C ALA A 68 7.66 -0.11 -24.26
N TYR A 69 6.51 0.58 -24.29
CA TYR A 69 5.24 -0.06 -24.60
C TYR A 69 5.15 -0.51 -26.07
N GLU A 70 5.59 0.32 -27.00
CA GLU A 70 5.64 -0.02 -28.43
C GLU A 70 6.56 -1.22 -28.70
N GLU A 71 7.72 -1.28 -28.04
CA GLU A 71 8.64 -2.43 -28.12
C GLU A 71 8.02 -3.74 -27.64
N THR A 72 7.05 -3.70 -26.71
CA THR A 72 6.36 -4.92 -26.29
C THR A 72 5.52 -5.55 -27.41
N GLY A 73 5.23 -4.80 -28.48
CA GLY A 73 4.42 -5.26 -29.61
C GLY A 73 2.96 -5.56 -29.25
N LEU A 74 2.55 -5.31 -28.01
CA LEU A 74 1.23 -5.59 -27.48
C LEU A 74 0.30 -4.41 -27.74
N THR A 75 -0.86 -4.70 -28.31
CA THR A 75 -1.93 -3.71 -28.43
C THR A 75 -2.50 -3.38 -27.06
N PRO A 76 -3.07 -2.17 -26.86
CA PRO A 76 -3.72 -1.81 -25.60
C PRO A 76 -4.80 -2.81 -25.17
N GLN A 77 -5.49 -3.43 -26.12
CA GLN A 77 -6.52 -4.45 -25.85
C GLN A 77 -5.92 -5.74 -25.30
N GLU A 78 -4.80 -6.19 -25.87
CA GLU A 78 -4.10 -7.38 -25.37
C GLU A 78 -3.54 -7.14 -23.96
N VAL A 79 -3.05 -5.93 -23.67
CA VAL A 79 -2.64 -5.56 -22.31
C VAL A 79 -3.82 -5.66 -21.33
N LEU A 80 -5.01 -5.19 -21.71
CA LEU A 80 -6.21 -5.32 -20.87
C LEU A 80 -6.59 -6.79 -20.66
N ASN A 81 -6.55 -7.60 -21.72
CA ASN A 81 -6.82 -9.04 -21.64
C ASN A 81 -5.82 -9.76 -20.73
N LEU A 82 -4.53 -9.37 -20.78
CA LEU A 82 -3.50 -9.91 -19.89
C LEU A 82 -3.74 -9.52 -18.42
N MET A 83 -4.09 -8.26 -18.15
CA MET A 83 -4.42 -7.79 -16.81
C MET A 83 -5.63 -8.54 -16.22
N GLU A 84 -6.64 -8.83 -17.05
CA GLU A 84 -7.82 -9.58 -16.62
C GLU A 84 -7.48 -11.06 -16.34
N ARG A 85 -6.65 -11.67 -17.20
CA ARG A 85 -6.16 -13.04 -16.98
C ARG A 85 -5.33 -13.15 -15.71
N GLU A 86 -4.41 -12.21 -15.48
CA GLU A 86 -3.62 -12.15 -14.24
C GLU A 86 -4.54 -12.10 -13.03
N ARG A 87 -5.52 -11.18 -13.02
CA ARG A 87 -6.47 -11.05 -11.91
C ARG A 87 -7.26 -12.35 -11.66
N ASN A 88 -7.70 -13.00 -12.71
CA ASN A 88 -8.42 -14.27 -12.61
C ASN A 88 -7.54 -15.40 -12.06
N LEU A 89 -6.26 -15.43 -12.44
CA LEU A 89 -5.29 -16.38 -11.89
C LEU A 89 -5.00 -16.09 -10.42
N THR A 90 -4.80 -14.83 -10.03
CA THR A 90 -4.60 -14.44 -8.63
C THR A 90 -5.76 -14.89 -7.75
N ILE A 91 -7.01 -14.64 -8.19
CA ILE A 91 -8.21 -15.10 -7.46
C ILE A 91 -8.24 -16.63 -7.35
N ARG A 92 -7.80 -17.36 -8.38
CA ARG A 92 -7.72 -18.82 -8.35
C ARG A 92 -6.65 -19.32 -7.39
N VAL A 93 -5.48 -18.69 -7.36
CA VAL A 93 -4.39 -19.02 -6.42
C VAL A 93 -4.82 -18.75 -4.98
N GLU A 94 -5.42 -17.60 -4.70
CA GLU A 94 -5.97 -17.30 -3.36
C GLU A 94 -7.02 -18.33 -2.93
N LYS A 95 -7.86 -18.77 -3.88
CA LYS A 95 -8.83 -19.85 -3.66
C LYS A 95 -8.20 -21.24 -3.54
N LEU A 96 -6.94 -21.46 -3.88
CA LEU A 96 -6.28 -22.74 -3.65
C LEU A 96 -5.51 -22.72 -2.33
N GLU A 97 -4.81 -21.61 -2.04
CA GLU A 97 -4.11 -21.37 -0.78
C GLU A 97 -5.05 -21.32 0.43
N GLY A 98 -6.31 -20.89 0.25
CA GLY A 98 -7.30 -20.87 1.33
C GLY A 98 -8.01 -22.21 1.61
N TRP A 99 -7.67 -23.28 0.89
CA TRP A 99 -8.21 -24.63 1.11
C TRP A 99 -7.21 -25.60 1.77
N GLU A 100 -5.99 -25.14 2.05
CA GLU A 100 -5.05 -25.76 3.00
C GLU A 100 -5.30 -25.26 4.44
#